data_AF-A0A6G8ATF7-F1
#
_entry.id   AF-A0A6G8ATF7-F1
#
_cell.length_a   1.000
_cell.length_b   1.000
_cell.length_c   1.000
_cell.angle_alpha   90.00
_cell.angle_beta   90.00
_cell.angle_gamma   90.00
#
_symmetry.space_group_name_H-M   'P 1'
#
loop_
_entity.id
_entity.type
_entity.pdbx_description
1 polymer ?
#
loop_
_entity_poly.entity_id
_entity_poly.type
_entity_poly.pdbx_seq_one_letter_code
_entity_poly.pdbx_strand_id
1 'polypeptide(L)'
;MTIYYIQQSLLSAKVRTVIKDEEGRSVFLLVGSWGTRGDSISIYNLEGGILGSAKQTKFAVKSQFDIYRFHEKVGSLSRIFSINRDFYYVKKLRWVAIGDIPHQDYRIYRFNELIMSMTKEVSHQGDFYKIVIQDDDEAAICLCIAAVLDYWTRKSNKLEELATQKMADIQLG
;
A
#
# COMPACT_ATOMS: atom_id res chain seq x y z
N MET A 1 -19.40 -0.49 -4.94
CA MET A 1 -18.50 0.55 -4.42
C MET A 1 -18.60 0.54 -2.91
N THR A 2 -17.47 0.31 -2.25
CA THR A 2 -17.38 0.20 -0.79
C THR A 2 -16.22 1.04 -0.27
N ILE A 3 -16.41 1.63 0.91
CA ILE A 3 -15.41 2.46 1.58
C ILE A 3 -14.82 1.69 2.75
N TYR A 4 -13.50 1.69 2.85
CA TYR A 4 -12.74 1.09 3.92
C TYR A 4 -11.85 2.11 4.62
N TYR A 5 -11.67 1.91 5.92
CA TYR A 5 -10.83 2.72 6.78
C TYR A 5 -9.71 1.87 7.38
N ILE A 6 -8.48 2.34 7.23
CA ILE A 6 -7.28 1.72 7.82
C ILE A 6 -6.57 2.74 8.69
N GLN A 7 -6.28 2.39 9.94
CA GLN A 7 -5.46 3.23 10.81
C GLN A 7 -4.03 3.34 10.26
N GLN A 8 -3.49 4.56 10.20
CA GLN A 8 -2.23 4.88 9.52
C GLN A 8 -0.96 4.28 10.18
N SER A 9 -1.07 3.50 11.26
CA SER A 9 0.06 2.93 12.02
C SER A 9 0.80 1.77 11.31
N LEU A 10 1.17 1.95 10.03
CA LEU A 10 1.69 0.91 9.13
C LEU A 10 3.22 0.74 9.17
N LEU A 11 3.93 1.51 10.01
CA LEU A 11 5.41 1.56 10.07
C LEU A 11 6.08 0.55 11.02
N SER A 12 5.33 -0.22 11.80
CA SER A 12 5.94 -1.26 12.62
C SER A 12 6.48 -2.38 11.73
N ALA A 13 7.66 -2.92 12.06
CA ALA A 13 8.26 -4.06 11.35
C ALA A 13 7.32 -5.28 11.25
N LYS A 14 6.30 -5.32 12.12
CA LYS A 14 5.12 -6.16 12.02
C LYS A 14 3.90 -5.27 12.12
N VAL A 15 3.13 -5.16 11.05
CA VAL A 15 1.85 -4.45 11.05
C VAL A 15 0.73 -5.45 11.27
N ARG A 16 -0.16 -5.16 12.21
CA ARG A 16 -1.41 -5.89 12.40
C ARG A 16 -2.49 -4.87 12.71
N THR A 17 -3.44 -4.71 11.80
CA THR A 17 -4.52 -3.73 11.96
C THR A 17 -5.83 -4.28 11.41
N VAL A 18 -6.93 -3.80 11.96
CA VAL A 18 -8.27 -4.12 11.49
C VAL A 18 -8.67 -3.10 10.45
N ILE A 19 -9.26 -3.58 9.37
CA ILE A 19 -9.86 -2.74 8.34
C ILE A 19 -11.36 -2.68 8.63
N LYS A 20 -11.88 -1.46 8.70
CA LYS A 20 -13.29 -1.21 8.96
C LYS A 20 -14.00 -0.74 7.69
N ASP A 21 -15.28 -1.03 7.56
CA ASP A 21 -16.14 -0.40 6.55
C ASP A 21 -16.64 0.98 6.99
N GLU A 22 -17.50 1.61 6.19
CA GLU A 22 -18.10 2.92 6.48
C GLU A 22 -19.03 2.95 7.69
N GLU A 23 -19.61 1.81 8.07
CA GLU A 23 -20.40 1.65 9.30
C GLU A 23 -19.50 1.46 10.54
N GLY A 24 -18.18 1.41 10.36
CA GLY A 24 -17.21 1.17 11.42
C GLY A 24 -17.10 -0.30 11.84
N ARG A 25 -17.70 -1.23 11.08
CA ARG A 25 -17.64 -2.66 11.34
C ARG A 25 -16.29 -3.20 10.88
N SER A 26 -15.67 -4.02 11.70
CA SER A 26 -14.49 -4.78 11.30
C SER A 26 -14.86 -5.74 10.17
N VAL A 27 -14.16 -5.69 9.04
CA VAL A 27 -14.46 -6.53 7.86
C VAL A 27 -13.27 -7.36 7.43
N PHE A 28 -12.05 -6.83 7.59
CA PHE A 28 -10.82 -7.56 7.29
C PHE A 28 -9.76 -7.38 8.36
N LEU A 29 -8.80 -8.30 8.38
CA LEU A 29 -7.56 -8.17 9.13
C LEU A 29 -6.39 -8.01 8.16
N LEU A 30 -5.64 -6.93 8.29
CA LEU A 30 -4.39 -6.71 7.59
C LEU A 30 -3.23 -7.13 8.49
N VAL A 31 -2.39 -8.03 7.98
CA VAL A 31 -1.18 -8.49 8.65
C VAL A 31 -0.01 -8.37 7.68
N GLY A 32 1.05 -7.71 8.10
CA GLY A 32 2.25 -7.56 7.28
C GLY A 32 3.52 -7.57 8.12
N SER A 33 4.63 -7.79 7.43
CA SER A 33 5.96 -7.67 7.98
C SER A 33 6.86 -6.96 6.98
N TRP A 34 7.59 -5.96 7.47
CA TRP A 34 8.53 -5.15 6.69
C TRP A 34 9.95 -5.35 7.25
N GLY A 35 10.94 -5.58 6.39
CA GLY A 35 12.36 -5.64 6.74
C GLY A 35 13.07 -6.95 6.42
N THR A 36 13.96 -7.39 7.32
CA THR A 36 15.05 -8.34 7.03
C THR A 36 14.62 -9.75 6.64
N ARG A 37 13.38 -10.15 6.94
CA ARG A 37 12.83 -11.47 6.57
C ARG A 37 12.03 -11.45 5.26
N GLY A 38 12.01 -10.32 4.57
CA GLY A 38 11.26 -10.08 3.34
C GLY A 38 9.97 -9.31 3.60
N ASP A 39 9.70 -8.34 2.72
CA ASP A 39 8.51 -7.50 2.83
C ASP A 39 7.26 -8.27 2.36
N SER A 40 6.22 -8.31 3.19
CA SER A 40 4.96 -8.95 2.82
C SER A 40 3.77 -8.35 3.57
N ILE A 41 2.60 -8.41 2.93
CA ILE A 41 1.32 -8.05 3.53
C ILE A 41 0.26 -9.04 3.07
N SER A 42 -0.74 -9.26 3.92
CA SER A 42 -1.82 -10.21 3.69
C SER A 42 -3.10 -9.67 4.29
N ILE A 43 -4.18 -9.84 3.54
CA ILE A 43 -5.55 -9.49 3.93
C ILE A 43 -6.29 -10.78 4.21
N TYR A 44 -6.87 -10.86 5.41
CA TYR A 44 -7.65 -11.99 5.87
C TYR A 44 -9.10 -11.56 6.09
N ASN A 45 -10.03 -12.48 5.89
CA ASN A 45 -11.36 -12.36 6.47
C ASN A 45 -11.29 -12.50 8.01
N LEU A 46 -12.40 -12.27 8.70
CA LEU A 46 -12.46 -12.36 10.16
C LEU A 46 -12.32 -13.79 10.70
N GLU A 47 -12.54 -14.81 9.86
CA GLU A 47 -12.39 -16.22 10.19
C GLU A 47 -10.94 -16.71 10.04
N GLY A 48 -10.02 -15.86 9.55
CA GLY A 48 -8.62 -16.20 9.33
C GLY A 48 -8.30 -16.78 7.95
N GLY A 49 -9.27 -16.81 7.04
CA GLY A 49 -9.06 -17.16 5.63
C GLY A 49 -8.33 -16.05 4.88
N ILE A 50 -7.25 -16.40 4.16
CA ILE A 50 -6.48 -15.46 3.35
C ILE A 50 -7.24 -15.09 2.07
N LEU A 51 -7.48 -13.80 1.85
CA LEU A 51 -8.19 -13.30 0.67
C LEU A 51 -7.22 -12.73 -0.38
N GLY A 52 -6.12 -12.14 0.07
CA GLY A 52 -5.10 -11.60 -0.81
C GLY A 52 -3.78 -11.38 -0.09
N SER A 53 -2.69 -11.32 -0.85
CA SER A 53 -1.39 -10.95 -0.32
C SER A 53 -0.53 -10.22 -1.34
N ALA A 54 0.37 -9.36 -0.87
CA ALA A 54 1.48 -8.85 -1.65
C ALA A 54 2.80 -9.28 -1.01
N LYS A 55 3.70 -9.85 -1.80
CA LYS A 55 4.99 -10.39 -1.33
C LYS A 55 6.10 -9.81 -2.18
N GLN A 56 7.17 -9.32 -1.54
CA GLN A 56 8.32 -8.82 -2.24
C GLN A 56 8.91 -9.91 -3.15
N THR A 57 9.17 -9.55 -4.40
CA THR A 57 9.75 -10.46 -5.37
C THR A 57 11.19 -10.77 -4.96
N LYS A 58 11.51 -12.07 -4.80
CA LYS A 58 12.88 -12.52 -4.54
C LYS A 58 13.74 -12.25 -5.78
N PHE A 59 14.99 -11.82 -5.60
CA PHE A 59 15.97 -11.57 -6.68
C PHE A 59 15.65 -10.42 -7.65
N ALA A 60 14.68 -9.55 -7.35
CA ALA A 60 14.46 -8.34 -8.16
C ALA A 60 15.49 -7.25 -7.81
N VAL A 61 16.17 -6.69 -8.83
CA VAL A 61 17.07 -5.52 -8.68
C VAL A 61 16.30 -4.27 -8.24
N LYS A 62 14.99 -4.23 -8.55
CA LYS A 62 14.07 -3.14 -8.20
C LYS A 62 13.04 -3.62 -7.18
N SER A 63 12.62 -2.74 -6.27
CA SER A 63 11.48 -3.00 -5.37
C SER A 63 10.23 -3.35 -6.19
N GLN A 64 9.84 -4.62 -6.17
CA GLN A 64 8.66 -5.16 -6.84
C GLN A 64 7.92 -6.10 -5.88
N PHE A 65 6.59 -6.05 -5.92
CA PHE A 65 5.72 -6.95 -5.15
C PHE A 65 4.89 -7.82 -6.08
N ASP A 66 4.89 -9.12 -5.83
CA ASP A 66 3.95 -10.04 -6.44
C ASP A 66 2.64 -10.01 -5.69
N ILE A 67 1.53 -9.92 -6.42
CA ILE A 67 0.18 -9.76 -5.91
C ILE A 67 -0.56 -11.09 -6.10
N TYR A 68 -1.20 -11.56 -5.03
CA TYR A 68 -1.91 -12.84 -4.99
C TYR A 68 -3.35 -12.64 -4.58
N ARG A 69 -4.27 -13.32 -5.29
CA ARG A 69 -5.66 -13.54 -4.86
C ARG A 69 -5.72 -14.94 -4.28
N PHE A 70 -6.13 -15.06 -3.02
CA PHE A 70 -5.92 -16.28 -2.25
C PHE A 70 -4.44 -16.73 -2.34
N HIS A 71 -4.18 -17.81 -3.08
CA HIS A 71 -2.86 -18.39 -3.28
C HIS A 71 -2.35 -18.27 -4.73
N GLU A 72 -3.14 -17.65 -5.63
CA GLU A 72 -2.81 -17.52 -7.04
C GLU A 72 -2.18 -16.15 -7.35
N LYS A 73 -1.04 -16.13 -8.05
CA LYS A 73 -0.38 -14.89 -8.48
C LYS A 73 -1.15 -14.23 -9.62
N VAL A 74 -1.88 -13.17 -9.30
CA VAL A 74 -2.70 -12.39 -10.25
C VAL A 74 -1.95 -11.22 -10.86
N GLY A 75 -0.85 -10.76 -10.25
CA GLY A 75 -0.08 -9.64 -10.82
C GLY A 75 1.26 -9.38 -10.16
N SER A 76 1.95 -8.35 -10.66
CA SER A 76 3.20 -7.84 -10.07
C SER A 76 3.19 -6.32 -10.13
N LEU A 77 3.27 -5.67 -8.97
CA LEU A 77 3.32 -4.24 -8.75
C LEU A 77 4.78 -3.74 -8.76
N SER A 78 5.07 -2.81 -9.66
CA SER A 78 6.39 -2.18 -9.78
C SER A 78 6.24 -0.67 -9.98
N ARG A 79 7.15 0.11 -9.39
CA ARG A 79 7.32 1.53 -9.75
C ARG A 79 7.81 1.62 -11.19
N ILE A 80 7.27 2.51 -12.02
CA ILE A 80 7.78 2.77 -13.37
C ILE A 80 8.74 3.97 -13.30
N PHE A 81 8.24 5.15 -12.96
CA PHE A 81 9.00 6.40 -12.87
C PHE A 81 8.45 7.31 -11.76
N SER A 82 9.29 8.26 -11.29
CA SER A 82 8.99 9.17 -10.18
C SER A 82 9.75 10.49 -10.40
N ILE A 83 9.26 11.34 -11.31
CA ILE A 83 9.85 12.67 -11.54
C ILE A 83 9.04 13.73 -10.78
N ASN A 84 7.80 14.00 -11.22
CA ASN A 84 6.89 14.95 -10.54
C ASN A 84 5.67 14.29 -9.90
N ARG A 85 5.40 13.03 -10.27
CA ARG A 85 4.33 12.18 -9.75
C ARG A 85 4.82 10.75 -9.75
N ASP A 86 4.22 9.96 -8.89
CA ASP A 86 4.57 8.56 -8.72
C ASP A 86 3.68 7.70 -9.61
N PHE A 87 4.31 6.92 -10.48
CA PHE A 87 3.62 6.03 -11.40
C PHE A 87 4.01 4.59 -11.14
N TYR A 88 3.00 3.78 -10.88
CA TYR A 88 3.14 2.35 -10.65
C TYR A 88 2.28 1.56 -11.62
N TYR A 89 2.72 0.34 -11.90
CA TYR A 89 1.99 -0.56 -12.78
C TYR A 89 1.89 -1.95 -12.17
N VAL A 90 0.70 -2.53 -12.29
CA VAL A 90 0.41 -3.90 -11.89
C VAL A 90 0.30 -4.75 -13.14
N LYS A 91 1.40 -5.44 -13.48
CA LYS A 91 1.46 -6.36 -14.62
C LYS A 91 0.44 -7.49 -14.43
N LYS A 92 -0.06 -8.04 -15.55
CA LYS A 92 -1.17 -9.00 -15.68
C LYS A 92 -2.56 -8.41 -15.39
N LEU A 93 -2.73 -7.65 -14.31
CA LEU A 93 -3.99 -6.93 -14.04
C LEU A 93 -4.21 -5.75 -14.98
N ARG A 94 -3.12 -5.22 -15.58
CA ARG A 94 -3.13 -4.02 -16.44
C ARG A 94 -3.62 -2.77 -15.71
N TRP A 95 -3.32 -2.69 -14.41
CA TRP A 95 -3.68 -1.53 -13.60
C TRP A 95 -2.54 -0.53 -13.53
N VAL A 96 -2.90 0.74 -13.54
CA VAL A 96 -1.99 1.88 -13.39
C VAL A 96 -2.37 2.60 -12.10
N ALA A 97 -1.44 2.71 -11.16
CA ALA A 97 -1.62 3.56 -9.99
C ALA A 97 -0.84 4.87 -10.19
N ILE A 98 -1.53 5.97 -9.99
CA ILE A 98 -1.00 7.33 -10.13
C ILE A 98 -1.25 8.03 -8.81
N GLY A 99 -0.24 8.68 -8.26
CA GLY A 99 -0.41 9.41 -7.01
C GLY A 99 0.48 10.61 -6.82
N ASP A 100 0.16 11.34 -5.76
CA ASP A 100 0.90 12.46 -5.22
C ASP A 100 1.53 12.03 -3.89
N ILE A 101 2.87 11.88 -3.90
CA ILE A 101 3.64 11.29 -2.79
C ILE A 101 3.51 12.12 -1.50
N PRO A 102 3.71 13.46 -1.50
CA PRO A 102 3.49 14.31 -0.33
C PRO A 102 2.11 14.17 0.31
N HIS A 103 1.06 14.06 -0.51
CA HIS A 103 -0.32 14.13 -0.03
C HIS A 103 -0.96 12.76 0.22
N GLN A 104 -0.25 11.67 -0.10
CA GLN A 104 -0.73 10.31 0.05
C GLN A 104 -2.11 10.09 -0.61
N ASP A 105 -2.31 10.74 -1.77
CA ASP A 105 -3.48 10.58 -2.64
C ASP A 105 -3.09 9.70 -3.82
N TYR A 106 -3.75 8.54 -3.94
CA TYR A 106 -3.53 7.58 -5.01
C TYR A 106 -4.84 7.23 -5.69
N ARG A 107 -4.78 7.08 -7.00
CA ARG A 107 -5.88 6.51 -7.81
C ARG A 107 -5.34 5.38 -8.67
N ILE A 108 -6.07 4.27 -8.71
CA ILE A 108 -5.75 3.08 -9.49
C ILE A 108 -6.78 2.94 -10.59
N TYR A 109 -6.32 2.76 -11.82
CA TYR A 109 -7.15 2.63 -13.00
C TYR A 109 -6.86 1.33 -13.75
N ARG A 110 -7.89 0.75 -14.34
CA ARG A 110 -7.80 -0.28 -15.38
C ARG A 110 -8.29 0.35 -16.68
N PHE A 111 -7.37 0.66 -17.59
CA PHE A 111 -7.67 1.53 -18.75
C PHE A 111 -8.27 2.87 -18.28
N ASN A 112 -9.56 3.11 -18.54
CA ASN A 112 -10.27 4.33 -18.15
C ASN A 112 -11.21 4.13 -16.96
N GLU A 113 -11.26 2.92 -16.40
CA GLU A 113 -12.10 2.57 -15.27
C GLU A 113 -11.35 2.81 -13.96
N LEU A 114 -11.92 3.62 -13.07
CA LEU A 114 -11.41 3.77 -11.71
C LEU A 114 -11.65 2.47 -10.95
N ILE A 115 -10.61 1.92 -10.34
CA ILE A 115 -10.68 0.70 -9.52
C ILE A 115 -10.70 1.06 -8.04
N MET A 116 -9.80 1.97 -7.64
CA MET A 116 -9.64 2.37 -6.25
C MET A 116 -9.10 3.79 -6.14
N SER A 117 -9.53 4.52 -5.11
CA SER A 117 -8.85 5.72 -4.62
C SER A 117 -8.45 5.55 -3.15
N MET A 118 -7.29 6.06 -2.78
CA MET A 118 -6.79 6.11 -1.40
C MET A 118 -6.43 7.54 -1.04
N THR A 119 -6.96 8.06 0.06
CA THR A 119 -6.68 9.40 0.57
C THR A 119 -6.40 9.37 2.07
N LYS A 120 -5.49 10.21 2.55
CA LYS A 120 -5.30 10.44 3.98
C LYS A 120 -6.45 11.29 4.54
N GLU A 121 -7.06 10.83 5.63
CA GLU A 121 -8.00 11.62 6.44
C GLU A 121 -7.43 11.81 7.86
N VAL A 122 -7.48 13.04 8.36
CA VAL A 122 -7.01 13.41 9.70
C VAL A 122 -8.22 13.73 10.56
N SER A 123 -8.32 13.11 11.73
CA SER A 123 -9.44 13.31 12.66
C SER A 123 -8.96 13.36 14.12
N HIS A 124 -9.86 13.71 15.04
CA HIS A 124 -9.57 13.66 16.48
C HIS A 124 -9.25 12.25 17.00
N GLN A 125 -9.65 11.20 16.29
CA GLN A 125 -9.37 9.80 16.64
C GLN A 125 -8.04 9.29 16.06
N GLY A 126 -7.33 10.14 15.31
CA GLY A 126 -6.06 9.85 14.67
C GLY A 126 -6.13 9.97 13.15
N ASP A 127 -5.03 9.53 12.53
CA ASP A 127 -4.86 9.54 11.08
C ASP A 127 -5.30 8.20 10.48
N PHE A 128 -6.11 8.28 9.42
CA PHE A 128 -6.67 7.14 8.71
C PHE A 128 -6.40 7.25 7.21
N TYR A 129 -6.35 6.10 6.54
CA TYR A 129 -6.56 6.02 5.11
C TYR A 129 -8.01 5.69 4.84
N LYS A 130 -8.65 6.53 4.03
CA LYS A 130 -9.92 6.22 3.39
C LYS A 130 -9.62 5.60 2.03
N ILE A 131 -10.11 4.39 1.82
CA ILE A 131 -9.92 3.62 0.59
C ILE A 131 -11.30 3.35 0.01
N VAL A 132 -11.56 3.89 -1.17
CA VAL A 132 -12.81 3.67 -1.91
C VAL A 132 -12.51 2.69 -3.03
N ILE A 133 -13.20 1.56 -3.06
CA ILE A 133 -13.02 0.50 -4.06
C ILE A 133 -14.34 0.36 -4.83
N GLN A 134 -14.26 0.28 -6.17
CA GLN A 134 -15.46 0.23 -7.00
C GLN A 134 -16.13 -1.15 -6.97
N ASP A 135 -15.33 -2.22 -6.99
CA ASP A 135 -15.76 -3.62 -6.99
C ASP A 135 -15.23 -4.39 -5.76
N ASP A 136 -16.14 -4.97 -4.98
CA ASP A 136 -15.83 -5.65 -3.73
C ASP A 136 -15.00 -6.93 -3.95
N ASP A 137 -15.12 -7.57 -5.12
CA ASP A 137 -14.30 -8.73 -5.50
C ASP A 137 -12.81 -8.37 -5.68
N GLU A 138 -12.53 -7.08 -5.83
CA GLU A 138 -11.17 -6.53 -5.95
C GLU A 138 -10.65 -5.98 -4.62
N ALA A 139 -11.47 -5.95 -3.55
CA ALA A 139 -11.13 -5.29 -2.29
C ALA A 139 -9.83 -5.80 -1.69
N ALA A 140 -9.65 -7.11 -1.52
CA ALA A 140 -8.44 -7.67 -0.92
C ALA A 140 -7.16 -7.33 -1.70
N ILE A 141 -7.25 -7.30 -3.03
CA ILE A 141 -6.13 -6.96 -3.93
C ILE A 141 -5.81 -5.48 -3.84
N CYS A 142 -6.84 -4.64 -3.88
CA CYS A 142 -6.74 -3.21 -3.71
C CYS A 142 -6.08 -2.86 -2.37
N LEU A 143 -6.56 -3.42 -1.26
CA LEU A 143 -6.03 -3.15 0.09
C LEU A 143 -4.56 -3.57 0.21
N CYS A 144 -4.15 -4.68 -0.44
CA CYS A 144 -2.74 -5.06 -0.54
C CYS A 144 -1.90 -4.01 -1.27
N ILE A 145 -2.37 -3.52 -2.42
CA ILE A 145 -1.66 -2.50 -3.21
C ILE A 145 -1.57 -1.19 -2.42
N ALA A 146 -2.66 -0.74 -1.81
CA ALA A 146 -2.71 0.46 -0.96
C ALA A 146 -1.62 0.42 0.13
N ALA A 147 -1.49 -0.71 0.83
CA ALA A 147 -0.48 -0.86 1.87
C ALA A 147 0.97 -0.87 1.33
N VAL A 148 1.21 -1.43 0.14
CA VAL A 148 2.53 -1.39 -0.51
C VAL A 148 2.89 0.02 -0.96
N LEU A 149 1.92 0.77 -1.51
CA LEU A 149 2.11 2.17 -1.90
C LEU A 149 2.49 3.03 -0.69
N ASP A 150 1.76 2.91 0.42
CA ASP A 150 2.10 3.62 1.66
C ASP A 150 3.50 3.27 2.17
N TYR A 151 3.84 1.97 2.18
CA TYR A 151 5.17 1.52 2.59
C TYR A 151 6.28 2.16 1.75
N TRP A 152 6.11 2.22 0.42
CA TRP A 152 7.09 2.84 -0.47
C TRP A 152 7.22 4.34 -0.29
N THR A 153 6.11 5.08 -0.09
CA THR A 153 6.14 6.51 0.22
C THR A 153 6.96 6.78 1.46
N ARG A 154 6.66 6.09 2.56
CA ARG A 154 7.33 6.32 3.84
C ARG A 154 8.80 5.89 3.81
N LYS A 155 9.12 4.81 3.09
CA LYS A 155 10.51 4.39 2.88
C LYS A 155 11.31 5.43 2.08
N SER A 156 10.71 6.07 1.07
CA SER A 156 11.33 7.17 0.32
C SER A 156 11.62 8.35 1.25
N ASN A 157 10.61 8.83 1.98
CA ASN A 157 10.75 9.99 2.88
C ASN A 157 11.82 9.75 3.96
N LYS A 158 11.85 8.55 4.55
CA LYS A 158 12.87 8.20 5.56
C LYS A 158 14.28 8.20 4.99
N LEU A 159 14.47 7.76 3.74
CA LEU A 159 15.79 7.78 3.09
C LEU A 159 16.23 9.21 2.77
N GLU A 160 15.30 10.07 2.36
CA GLU A 160 15.55 11.49 2.14
C GLU A 160 15.95 12.20 3.44
N GLU A 161 15.21 12.00 4.53
CA GLU A 161 15.55 12.55 5.86
C GLU A 161 16.96 12.14 6.32
N LEU A 162 17.31 10.85 6.18
CA LEU A 162 18.64 10.34 6.55
C LEU A 162 19.75 10.92 5.67
N ALA A 163 19.49 11.16 4.38
CA ALA A 163 20.45 11.77 3.47
C ALA A 163 20.67 13.25 3.83
N THR A 164 19.60 14.00 4.09
CA THR A 164 19.67 15.41 4.51
C THR A 164 20.41 15.55 5.83
N GLN A 165 20.15 14.68 6.82
CA GLN A 165 20.87 14.70 8.10
C GLN A 165 22.36 14.44 7.92
N LYS A 166 22.75 13.43 7.13
CA LYS A 166 24.16 13.15 6.82
C LYS A 166 24.86 14.33 6.15
N MET A 167 24.19 15.02 5.22
CA MET A 167 24.76 16.19 4.55
C MET A 167 24.96 17.36 5.53
N ALA A 168 24.02 17.57 6.46
CA ALA A 168 24.15 18.58 7.51
C ALA A 168 25.31 18.26 8.47
N ASP A 169 25.46 16.99 8.87
CA ASP A 169 26.55 16.56 9.76
C ASP A 169 27.93 16.72 9.12
N ILE A 170 28.05 16.53 7.79
CA ILE A 170 29.30 16.74 7.02
C ILE A 170 29.65 18.24 6.89
N GLN A 171 28.66 19.13 6.90
CA GLN A 171 28.91 20.58 6.82
C GLN A 171 29.28 21.22 8.16
N LEU A 172 29.07 20.51 9.27
CA LEU A 172 29.31 20.98 10.64
C LEU A 172 30.58 20.40 11.30
N GLY A 173 31.30 19.51 10.62
CA GLY A 173 32.56 18.90 11.08
C GLY A 173 33.74 19.27 10.18
#